data_AF-A0A1B0F048-F1
#
_entry.id   AF-A0A1B0F048-F1
#
_cell.length_a   1.000
_cell.length_b   1.000
_cell.length_c   1.000
_cell.angle_alpha   90.00
_cell.angle_beta   90.00
_cell.angle_gamma   90.00
#
_symmetry.space_group_name_H-M   'P 1'
#
loop_
_entity.id
_entity.type
_entity.pdbx_description
1 polymer ?
#
loop_
_entity_poly.entity_id
_entity_poly.type
_entity_poly.pdbx_seq_one_letter_code
_entity_poly.pdbx_strand_id
1 'polypeptide(L)'
;MTDMVLCCKVCGETANIRRCSKCQQVFYCSQEHQKFDWRQHKRICHPPGHNTASASAVGTHQSTSQVKRPDSALPEHGTSESEILSVRAEPLTAELSSTNENLDFREELIDEKDKKFLPSNTMLVGGSDSRLNVNFRRSFEEQQQLEEFCTNLIKDMNAYGVCVMDKFLGAERGTKVRDEVINMYSAGLFKVINFIYY
;
A
#
# COMPACT_ATOMS: atom_id res chain seq x y z
N MET A 1 -12.56 3.22 -13.98
CA MET A 1 -13.18 1.96 -13.51
C MET A 1 -12.12 1.20 -12.73
N THR A 2 -12.16 1.24 -11.40
CA THR A 2 -11.23 0.47 -10.57
C THR A 2 -11.66 -0.99 -10.55
N ASP A 3 -10.89 -1.85 -11.18
CA ASP A 3 -11.12 -3.29 -11.13
C ASP A 3 -10.84 -3.79 -9.71
N MET A 4 -11.87 -4.25 -9.00
CA MET A 4 -11.74 -4.83 -7.66
C MET A 4 -11.10 -6.21 -7.81
N VAL A 5 -9.80 -6.30 -7.50
CA VAL A 5 -9.07 -7.57 -7.51
C VAL A 5 -9.58 -8.45 -6.37
N LEU A 6 -10.20 -9.58 -6.72
CA LEU A 6 -10.62 -10.61 -5.77
C LEU A 6 -9.45 -11.57 -5.51
N CYS A 7 -9.07 -11.75 -4.24
CA CYS A 7 -7.95 -12.61 -3.85
C CYS A 7 -8.29 -13.54 -2.68
N CYS A 8 -7.52 -14.61 -2.56
CA CYS A 8 -7.64 -15.58 -1.47
C CYS A 8 -7.20 -14.95 -0.14
N LYS A 9 -8.04 -15.02 0.89
CA LYS A 9 -7.72 -14.46 2.22
C LYS A 9 -6.49 -15.12 2.89
N VAL A 10 -6.14 -16.35 2.50
CA VAL A 10 -5.04 -17.11 3.12
C VAL A 10 -3.71 -16.94 2.39
N CYS A 11 -3.71 -16.95 1.05
CA CYS A 11 -2.46 -16.97 0.26
C CYS A 11 -2.33 -15.82 -0.75
N GLY A 12 -3.33 -14.93 -0.87
CA GLY A 12 -3.29 -13.78 -1.78
C GLY A 12 -3.46 -14.11 -3.28
N GLU A 13 -3.52 -15.39 -3.65
CA GLU A 13 -3.78 -15.84 -5.03
C GLU A 13 -5.05 -15.19 -5.59
N THR A 14 -5.06 -14.85 -6.88
CA THR A 14 -6.20 -14.24 -7.59
C THR A 14 -6.80 -15.20 -8.62
N ALA A 15 -6.16 -16.34 -8.87
CA ALA A 15 -6.70 -17.43 -9.68
C ALA A 15 -7.64 -18.35 -8.87
N ASN A 16 -8.64 -18.94 -9.55
CA ASN A 16 -9.53 -19.98 -9.01
C ASN A 16 -10.29 -19.58 -7.73
N ILE A 17 -10.69 -18.32 -7.64
CA ILE A 17 -11.27 -17.74 -6.44
C ILE A 17 -12.74 -18.11 -6.27
N ARG A 18 -13.07 -18.61 -5.08
CA ARG A 18 -14.41 -19.00 -4.66
C ARG A 18 -14.80 -18.22 -3.42
N ARG A 19 -16.01 -17.67 -3.41
CA ARG A 19 -16.57 -17.00 -2.22
C ARG A 19 -17.11 -18.00 -1.20
N CYS A 20 -17.08 -17.63 0.07
CA CYS A 20 -17.79 -18.36 1.11
C CYS A 20 -19.28 -18.42 0.78
N SER A 21 -19.86 -19.63 0.72
CA SER A 21 -21.27 -19.83 0.36
C SER A 21 -22.24 -19.21 1.36
N LYS A 22 -21.86 -19.08 2.63
CA LYS A 22 -22.71 -18.56 3.70
C LYS A 22 -22.78 -17.03 3.71
N CYS A 23 -21.63 -16.35 3.75
CA CYS A 23 -21.60 -14.88 3.87
C CYS A 23 -21.35 -14.15 2.55
N GLN A 24 -20.77 -14.82 1.55
CA GLN A 24 -20.39 -14.26 0.25
C GLN A 24 -19.41 -13.07 0.31
N GLN A 25 -18.82 -12.78 1.48
CA GLN A 25 -17.95 -11.62 1.74
C GLN A 25 -16.45 -11.93 1.73
N VAL A 26 -16.06 -13.20 1.86
CA VAL A 26 -14.65 -13.64 1.90
C VAL A 26 -14.41 -14.67 0.81
N PHE A 27 -13.19 -14.66 0.26
CA PHE A 27 -12.81 -15.40 -0.92
C PHE A 27 -11.60 -16.32 -0.65
N TYR A 28 -11.59 -17.51 -1.27
CA TYR A 28 -10.56 -18.54 -1.11
C TYR A 28 -10.29 -19.23 -2.45
N CYS A 29 -9.02 -19.55 -2.75
CA CYS A 29 -8.67 -20.32 -3.95
C CYS A 29 -8.94 -21.83 -3.81
N SER A 30 -9.14 -22.35 -2.58
CA SER A 30 -9.38 -23.77 -2.31
C SER A 30 -10.23 -24.00 -1.05
N GLN A 31 -10.78 -25.21 -0.94
CA GLN A 31 -11.52 -25.62 0.26
C GLN A 31 -10.59 -25.79 1.47
N GLU A 32 -9.31 -26.10 1.26
CA GLU A 32 -8.31 -26.19 2.33
C GLU A 32 -8.08 -24.82 2.98
N HIS A 33 -7.93 -23.76 2.19
CA HIS A 33 -7.80 -22.41 2.71
C HIS A 33 -9.07 -21.93 3.42
N GLN A 34 -10.26 -22.31 2.94
CA GLN A 34 -11.50 -22.07 3.67
C GLN A 34 -11.52 -22.78 5.04
N LYS A 35 -11.09 -24.05 5.11
CA LYS A 35 -11.01 -24.82 6.37
C LYS A 35 -9.96 -24.26 7.33
N PHE A 36 -8.82 -23.81 6.81
CA PHE A 36 -7.75 -23.18 7.58
C PHE A 36 -8.25 -21.92 8.28
N ASP A 37 -8.93 -21.03 7.55
CA ASP A 37 -9.50 -19.79 8.07
C ASP A 37 -10.77 -20.01 8.91
N TRP A 38 -11.45 -21.16 8.79
CA TRP A 38 -12.75 -21.42 9.42
C TRP A 38 -12.79 -21.16 10.93
N ARG A 39 -11.70 -21.45 11.65
CA ARG A 39 -11.61 -21.22 13.11
C ARG A 39 -11.85 -19.75 13.47
N GLN A 40 -11.39 -18.82 12.65
CA GLN A 40 -11.54 -17.38 12.85
C GLN A 40 -12.79 -16.86 12.13
N HIS A 41 -12.97 -17.23 10.87
CA HIS A 41 -14.07 -16.77 10.01
C HIS A 41 -15.47 -17.08 10.56
N LYS A 42 -15.67 -18.25 11.18
CA LYS A 42 -16.99 -18.69 11.66
C LYS A 42 -17.67 -17.70 12.63
N ARG A 43 -16.89 -16.88 13.34
CA ARG A 43 -17.38 -15.88 14.31
C ARG A 43 -18.01 -14.66 13.64
N ILE A 44 -17.60 -14.38 12.40
CA ILE A 44 -18.06 -13.22 11.61
C ILE A 44 -18.84 -13.65 10.37
N CYS A 45 -19.00 -14.95 10.13
CA CYS A 45 -19.66 -15.50 8.96
C CYS A 45 -21.20 -15.46 9.10
N HIS A 46 -21.79 -14.36 8.63
CA HIS A 46 -23.23 -14.12 8.62
C HIS A 46 -23.76 -13.99 7.19
N PRO A 47 -24.98 -14.47 6.89
CA PRO A 47 -25.62 -14.23 5.59
C PRO A 47 -25.71 -12.73 5.28
N PRO A 48 -25.55 -12.33 4.02
CA PRO A 48 -25.71 -10.94 3.63
C PRO A 48 -27.14 -10.47 3.97
N GLY A 49 -27.27 -9.48 4.86
CA GLY A 49 -28.56 -8.91 5.28
C GLY A 49 -28.90 -8.97 6.78
N HIS A 50 -28.05 -9.55 7.64
CA HIS A 50 -28.31 -9.64 9.09
C HIS A 50 -27.40 -8.69 9.90
N ASN A 51 -27.70 -7.38 9.86
CA ASN A 51 -27.07 -6.40 10.76
C ASN A 51 -27.62 -6.57 12.18
N THR A 52 -26.85 -7.17 13.09
CA THR A 52 -27.11 -7.03 14.53
C THR A 52 -26.46 -5.75 15.02
N ALA A 53 -27.19 -4.64 14.91
CA ALA A 53 -26.91 -3.42 15.64
C ALA A 53 -27.45 -3.57 17.07
N SER A 54 -26.55 -3.55 18.05
CA SER A 54 -26.89 -3.52 19.48
C SER A 54 -27.39 -2.13 19.86
N ALA A 55 -28.67 -2.02 20.21
CA ALA A 55 -29.33 -0.81 20.72
C ALA A 55 -29.78 -0.99 22.18
N SER A 56 -29.59 0.04 23.00
CA SER A 56 -30.36 0.41 24.22
C SER A 56 -29.77 1.75 24.74
N ALA A 57 -30.50 2.78 25.16
CA ALA A 57 -31.94 3.07 25.26
C ALA A 57 -32.10 4.61 25.38
N VAL A 58 -32.98 5.23 24.60
CA VAL A 58 -34.28 5.84 24.98
C VAL A 58 -34.20 7.26 25.57
N GLY A 59 -34.88 8.19 24.86
CA GLY A 59 -35.17 9.56 25.28
C GLY A 59 -36.01 10.28 24.22
N THR A 60 -37.30 9.95 24.21
CA THR A 60 -38.41 10.50 23.41
C THR A 60 -38.45 12.03 23.37
N HIS A 61 -38.82 12.64 22.24
CA HIS A 61 -39.93 13.62 22.14
C HIS A 61 -40.21 13.98 20.67
N GLN A 62 -41.50 13.98 20.37
CA GLN A 62 -42.16 14.09 19.08
C GLN A 62 -42.65 15.53 18.90
N SER A 63 -42.40 16.15 17.74
CA SER A 63 -43.38 16.96 16.98
C SER A 63 -42.76 17.63 15.74
N THR A 64 -43.22 17.15 14.59
CA THR A 64 -43.68 17.89 13.40
C THR A 64 -42.99 19.20 12.99
N SER A 65 -42.35 19.19 11.82
CA SER A 65 -42.59 20.16 10.73
C SER A 65 -42.00 19.65 9.41
N GLN A 66 -42.82 19.70 8.37
CA GLN A 66 -42.51 19.33 6.99
C GLN A 66 -41.44 20.25 6.40
N VAL A 67 -40.33 19.72 5.88
CA VAL A 67 -39.57 20.36 4.79
C VAL A 67 -39.06 19.28 3.84
N LYS A 68 -39.27 19.53 2.55
CA LYS A 68 -39.04 18.66 1.40
C LYS A 68 -37.55 18.36 1.20
N ARG A 69 -37.26 17.14 0.73
CA ARG A 69 -35.96 16.71 0.18
C ARG A 69 -35.60 17.59 -1.03
N PRO A 70 -34.33 17.97 -1.19
CA PRO A 70 -33.74 18.11 -2.50
C PRO A 70 -32.74 17.00 -2.76
N ASP A 71 -32.81 16.52 -3.99
CA ASP A 71 -31.98 15.50 -4.60
C ASP A 71 -30.49 15.83 -4.57
N SER A 72 -29.72 14.75 -4.68
CA SER A 72 -28.32 14.69 -5.06
C SER A 72 -27.95 15.69 -6.16
N ALA A 73 -27.01 16.57 -5.87
CA ALA A 73 -26.13 17.19 -6.87
C ALA A 73 -24.78 17.48 -6.21
N LEU A 74 -23.80 16.60 -6.47
CA LEU A 74 -22.39 16.92 -6.25
C LEU A 74 -22.05 18.08 -7.20
N PRO A 75 -21.37 19.15 -6.75
CA PRO A 75 -20.87 20.17 -7.67
C PRO A 75 -19.81 19.55 -8.58
N GLU A 76 -20.16 19.46 -9.86
CA GLU A 76 -19.34 18.92 -10.95
C GLU A 76 -18.33 19.99 -11.42
N HIS A 77 -17.42 20.38 -10.52
CA HIS A 77 -16.23 21.14 -10.91
C HIS A 77 -14.99 20.28 -10.65
N GLY A 78 -14.84 19.26 -11.47
CA GLY A 78 -13.54 18.69 -11.81
C GLY A 78 -13.09 19.26 -13.15
N THR A 79 -11.80 19.58 -13.29
CA THR A 79 -11.18 19.75 -14.60
C THR A 79 -11.44 18.50 -15.43
N SER A 80 -11.92 18.68 -16.67
CA SER A 80 -12.36 17.56 -17.52
C SER A 80 -11.25 16.51 -17.69
N GLU A 81 -11.62 15.24 -17.92
CA GLU A 81 -10.65 14.17 -18.21
C GLU A 81 -9.70 14.55 -19.37
N SER A 82 -10.19 15.31 -20.35
CA SER A 82 -9.38 15.83 -21.45
C SER A 82 -8.33 16.86 -21.01
N GLU A 83 -8.60 17.63 -19.95
CA GLU A 83 -7.65 18.61 -19.41
C GLU A 83 -6.52 17.90 -18.68
N ILE A 84 -6.84 16.86 -17.89
CA ILE A 84 -5.86 16.02 -17.18
C ILE A 84 -4.93 15.28 -18.15
N LEU A 85 -5.48 14.78 -19.27
CA LEU A 85 -4.73 14.09 -20.31
C LEU A 85 -3.94 15.04 -21.23
N SER A 86 -4.24 16.34 -21.21
CA SER A 86 -3.54 17.34 -22.02
C SER A 86 -2.25 17.87 -21.39
N VAL A 87 -2.06 17.68 -20.07
CA VAL A 87 -0.87 18.12 -19.36
C VAL A 87 0.30 17.21 -19.71
N ARG A 88 1.20 17.70 -20.56
CA ARG A 88 2.51 17.07 -20.79
C ARG A 88 3.44 17.46 -19.64
N ALA A 89 4.17 16.49 -19.11
CA ALA A 89 5.28 16.77 -18.21
C ALA A 89 6.42 17.40 -19.03
N GLU A 90 6.64 18.70 -18.87
CA GLU A 90 7.84 19.35 -19.38
C GLU A 90 9.06 18.83 -18.59
N PRO A 91 10.13 18.35 -19.25
CA PRO A 91 11.38 18.06 -18.57
C PRO A 91 11.98 19.38 -18.09
N LEU A 92 12.32 19.48 -16.81
CA LEU A 92 13.12 20.58 -16.28
C LEU A 92 14.52 20.50 -16.87
N THR A 93 14.76 21.15 -18.01
CA THR A 93 16.10 21.42 -18.53
C THR A 93 16.73 22.51 -17.67
N ALA A 94 17.43 22.11 -16.62
CA ALA A 94 18.43 22.98 -16.02
C ALA A 94 19.60 23.08 -16.99
N GLU A 95 19.71 24.20 -17.71
CA GLU A 95 20.94 24.53 -18.40
C GLU A 95 22.03 24.80 -17.36
N LEU A 96 22.95 23.85 -17.20
CA LEU A 96 24.25 24.10 -16.61
C LEU A 96 25.31 23.60 -17.58
N SER A 97 26.01 24.58 -18.12
CA SER A 97 27.16 24.46 -19.00
C SER A 97 28.25 23.59 -18.39
N SER A 98 28.78 22.76 -19.27
CA SER A 98 29.91 21.85 -19.15
C SER A 98 31.09 22.39 -18.34
N THR A 99 31.56 21.58 -17.38
CA THR A 99 32.99 21.25 -17.26
C THR A 99 33.15 19.81 -16.74
N ASN A 100 33.77 18.98 -17.58
CA ASN A 100 34.31 17.65 -17.27
C ASN A 100 35.48 17.78 -16.29
N GLU A 101 35.55 16.92 -15.26
CA GLU A 101 36.72 16.10 -14.84
C GLU A 101 36.17 14.95 -13.96
N ASN A 102 36.03 13.72 -14.48
CA ASN A 102 36.98 12.60 -14.36
C ASN A 102 37.25 12.14 -12.90
N LEU A 103 36.59 11.04 -12.50
CA LEU A 103 37.09 10.15 -11.43
C LEU A 103 36.94 8.69 -11.87
N ASP A 104 38.03 8.24 -12.47
CA ASP A 104 38.55 6.88 -12.60
C ASP A 104 38.14 5.91 -11.46
N PHE A 105 37.54 4.77 -11.80
CA PHE A 105 37.51 3.60 -10.91
C PHE A 105 37.91 2.37 -11.72
N ARG A 106 39.20 2.07 -11.62
CA ARG A 106 39.91 0.97 -12.25
C ARG A 106 39.24 -0.38 -11.98
N GLU A 107 39.12 -1.14 -13.06
CA GLU A 107 38.76 -2.54 -13.13
C GLU A 107 39.91 -3.39 -12.56
N GLU A 108 39.66 -4.10 -11.46
CA GLU A 108 40.63 -5.03 -10.87
C GLU A 108 40.03 -6.44 -10.82
N LEU A 109 40.76 -7.34 -11.47
CA LEU A 109 40.48 -8.74 -11.75
C LEU A 109 40.28 -9.54 -10.45
N ILE A 110 39.18 -10.31 -10.35
CA ILE A 110 39.03 -11.34 -9.32
C ILE A 110 38.80 -12.71 -10.00
N ASP A 111 39.61 -13.65 -9.52
CA ASP A 111 40.00 -14.95 -10.04
C ASP A 111 38.86 -15.97 -10.21
N GLU A 112 38.97 -16.83 -11.23
CA GLU A 112 37.93 -17.70 -11.78
C GLU A 112 37.79 -19.05 -11.05
N LYS A 113 37.97 -19.08 -9.71
CA LYS A 113 37.89 -20.33 -8.94
C LYS A 113 37.25 -20.12 -7.56
N ASP A 114 35.94 -20.32 -7.49
CA ASP A 114 35.29 -21.16 -6.47
C ASP A 114 33.77 -21.25 -6.66
N LYS A 115 33.37 -22.13 -7.59
CA LYS A 115 31.98 -22.57 -7.78
C LYS A 115 31.64 -23.70 -6.81
N LYS A 116 31.44 -23.49 -5.50
CA LYS A 116 30.81 -24.52 -4.63
C LYS A 116 30.11 -23.94 -3.40
N PHE A 117 28.89 -23.42 -3.58
CA PHE A 117 27.71 -23.73 -2.73
C PHE A 117 26.50 -22.92 -3.23
N LEU A 118 25.61 -23.57 -3.99
CA LEU A 118 24.23 -23.10 -4.12
C LEU A 118 23.41 -23.80 -3.02
N PRO A 119 22.72 -23.08 -2.12
CA PRO A 119 21.50 -23.61 -1.58
C PRO A 119 20.44 -23.53 -2.69
N SER A 120 20.02 -24.69 -3.18
CA SER A 120 18.82 -24.85 -3.99
C SER A 120 17.65 -24.20 -3.25
N ASN A 121 17.07 -23.12 -3.81
CA ASN A 121 15.64 -22.75 -3.75
C ASN A 121 15.34 -21.36 -4.39
N THR A 122 16.09 -20.92 -5.41
CA THR A 122 15.63 -19.79 -6.25
C THR A 122 14.68 -20.33 -7.32
N MET A 123 13.37 -20.21 -7.08
CA MET A 123 12.36 -20.34 -8.13
C MET A 123 12.47 -19.14 -9.08
N LEU A 124 13.07 -19.36 -10.25
CA LEU A 124 13.02 -18.42 -11.37
C LEU A 124 11.67 -18.59 -12.08
N VAL A 125 10.75 -17.66 -11.86
CA VAL A 125 9.57 -17.51 -12.73
C VAL A 125 9.93 -16.48 -13.80
N GLY A 126 10.08 -16.96 -15.04
CA GLY A 126 10.37 -16.15 -16.21
C GLY A 126 9.12 -15.44 -16.76
N GLY A 127 9.30 -14.18 -17.16
CA GLY A 127 8.34 -13.40 -17.94
C GLY A 127 8.75 -11.93 -18.04
N SER A 128 9.29 -11.55 -19.20
CA SER A 128 9.62 -10.20 -19.71
C SER A 128 8.77 -9.06 -19.12
N ASP A 129 9.30 -7.97 -18.56
CA ASP A 129 10.19 -6.97 -19.15
C ASP A 129 10.76 -6.06 -18.01
N SER A 130 11.75 -5.20 -18.31
CA SER A 130 12.26 -4.08 -17.47
C SER A 130 13.23 -4.37 -16.30
N ARG A 131 14.53 -4.26 -16.62
CA ARG A 131 15.59 -3.51 -15.89
C ARG A 131 15.49 -3.29 -14.37
N LEU A 132 15.43 -4.34 -13.55
CA LEU A 132 15.91 -4.25 -12.16
C LEU A 132 16.78 -5.47 -11.84
N ASN A 133 17.99 -5.48 -12.41
CA ASN A 133 19.07 -6.33 -11.92
C ASN A 133 19.59 -5.74 -10.60
N VAL A 134 18.84 -5.96 -9.52
CA VAL A 134 19.30 -5.62 -8.18
C VAL A 134 20.19 -6.77 -7.71
N ASN A 135 21.45 -6.75 -8.13
CA ASN A 135 22.52 -7.58 -7.56
C ASN A 135 22.82 -7.10 -6.12
N PHE A 136 21.84 -7.20 -5.23
CA PHE A 136 22.02 -6.86 -3.82
C PHE A 136 22.15 -8.16 -3.03
N ARG A 137 23.39 -8.62 -2.87
CA ARG A 137 23.75 -9.56 -1.80
C ARG A 137 23.53 -8.85 -0.46
N ARG A 138 22.26 -8.75 -0.08
CA ARG A 138 21.81 -8.31 1.24
C ARG A 138 22.34 -9.32 2.25
N SER A 139 22.80 -8.88 3.41
CA SER A 139 23.23 -9.84 4.43
C SER A 139 22.06 -10.76 4.81
N PHE A 140 22.32 -11.98 5.23
CA PHE A 140 21.28 -12.92 5.65
C PHE A 140 20.39 -12.30 6.76
N GLU A 141 20.99 -11.52 7.65
CA GLU A 141 20.31 -10.81 8.74
C GLU A 141 19.40 -9.68 8.22
N GLU A 142 19.85 -8.92 7.24
CA GLU A 142 19.05 -7.86 6.60
C GLU A 142 17.89 -8.42 5.77
N GLN A 143 18.06 -9.61 5.18
CA GLN A 143 16.98 -10.33 4.49
C GLN A 143 15.92 -10.80 5.49
N GLN A 144 16.34 -11.37 6.62
CA GLN A 144 15.44 -11.82 7.66
C GLN A 144 14.64 -10.66 8.29
N GLN A 145 15.30 -9.53 8.53
CA GLN A 145 14.64 -8.32 9.04
C GLN A 145 13.59 -7.77 8.06
N LEU A 146 13.89 -7.78 6.75
CA LEU A 146 12.94 -7.33 5.75
C LEU A 146 11.72 -8.27 5.66
N GLU A 147 11.94 -9.57 5.75
CA GLU A 147 10.86 -10.56 5.69
C GLU A 147 9.94 -10.47 6.91
N GLU A 148 10.51 -10.33 8.11
CA GLU A 148 9.74 -10.10 9.34
C GLU A 148 8.91 -8.81 9.27
N PHE A 149 9.53 -7.74 8.76
CA PHE A 149 8.87 -6.46 8.54
C PHE A 149 7.67 -6.57 7.58
N CYS A 150 7.86 -7.22 6.43
CA CYS A 150 6.79 -7.44 5.45
C CYS A 150 5.66 -8.30 6.03
N THR A 151 6.02 -9.33 6.81
CA THR A 151 5.05 -10.23 7.45
C THR A 151 4.17 -9.47 8.44
N ASN A 152 4.76 -8.64 9.29
CA ASN A 152 4.03 -7.85 10.28
C ASN A 152 3.14 -6.79 9.61
N LEU A 153 3.64 -6.12 8.56
CA LEU A 153 2.86 -5.14 7.80
C LEU A 153 1.58 -5.76 7.22
N ILE A 154 1.72 -6.88 6.50
CA ILE A 154 0.59 -7.56 5.85
C ILE A 154 -0.41 -8.04 6.91
N LYS A 155 0.07 -8.60 8.01
CA LYS A 155 -0.75 -9.10 9.10
C LYS A 155 -1.59 -7.98 9.74
N ASP A 156 -0.96 -6.86 10.06
CA ASP A 156 -1.61 -5.76 10.77
C ASP A 156 -2.59 -5.00 9.88
N MET A 157 -2.25 -4.78 8.61
CA MET A 157 -3.19 -4.25 7.62
C MET A 157 -4.44 -5.12 7.49
N ASN A 158 -4.26 -6.44 7.42
CA ASN A 158 -5.36 -7.38 7.27
C ASN A 158 -6.26 -7.51 8.51
N ALA A 159 -5.72 -7.23 9.70
CA ALA A 159 -6.41 -7.40 10.97
C ALA A 159 -7.02 -6.10 11.50
N TYR A 160 -6.31 -4.98 11.35
CA TYR A 160 -6.64 -3.71 12.01
C TYR A 160 -6.86 -2.56 11.02
N GLY A 161 -6.39 -2.67 9.77
CA GLY A 161 -6.38 -1.56 8.83
C GLY A 161 -5.39 -0.45 9.16
N VAL A 162 -4.55 -0.64 10.21
CA VAL A 162 -3.48 0.24 10.64
C VAL A 162 -2.26 -0.59 11.06
N CYS A 163 -1.05 -0.13 10.75
CA CYS A 163 0.22 -0.74 11.13
C CYS A 163 1.19 0.38 11.48
N VAL A 164 1.94 0.22 12.55
CA VAL A 164 2.97 1.16 13.00
C VAL A 164 4.32 0.53 12.78
N MET A 165 5.21 1.24 12.07
CA MET A 165 6.54 0.74 11.74
C MET A 165 7.60 1.60 12.40
N ASP A 166 8.22 1.04 13.44
CA ASP A 166 9.29 1.70 14.15
C ASP A 166 10.58 1.76 13.33
N LYS A 167 11.38 2.80 13.56
CA LYS A 167 12.72 2.97 12.98
C LYS A 167 12.77 2.86 11.44
N PHE A 168 11.67 3.16 10.75
CA PHE A 168 11.54 3.02 9.29
C PHE A 168 12.71 3.60 8.48
N LEU A 169 13.17 4.81 8.85
CA LEU A 169 14.32 5.46 8.21
C LEU A 169 15.63 5.28 9.00
N GLY A 170 15.57 4.85 10.25
CA GLY A 170 16.66 4.96 11.22
C GLY A 170 16.90 6.39 11.71
N ALA A 171 17.73 6.53 12.75
CA ALA A 171 17.94 7.80 13.45
C ALA A 171 18.64 8.86 12.58
N GLU A 172 19.67 8.47 11.82
CA GLU A 172 20.47 9.40 11.01
C GLU A 172 19.61 10.04 9.90
N ARG A 173 18.93 9.22 9.09
CA ARG A 173 18.07 9.72 8.00
C ARG A 173 16.84 10.44 8.55
N GLY A 174 16.24 9.93 9.63
CA GLY A 174 15.12 10.61 10.29
C GLY A 174 15.47 12.01 10.78
N THR A 175 16.69 12.20 11.30
CA THR A 175 17.18 13.52 11.74
C THR A 175 17.33 14.48 10.57
N LYS A 176 17.88 14.04 9.43
CA LYS A 176 18.01 14.87 8.22
C LYS A 176 16.65 15.34 7.71
N VAL A 177 15.67 14.43 7.62
CA VAL A 177 14.30 14.78 7.20
C VAL A 177 13.67 15.78 8.17
N ARG A 178 13.84 15.57 9.49
CA ARG A 178 13.33 16.50 10.51
C ARG A 178 13.91 17.90 10.32
N ASP A 179 15.22 18.02 10.16
CA ASP A 179 15.90 19.31 10.05
C ASP A 179 15.48 20.04 8.77
N GLU A 180 15.29 19.32 7.67
CA GLU A 180 14.76 19.86 6.42
C GLU A 180 13.34 20.41 6.59
N VAL A 181 12.44 19.64 7.23
CA VAL A 181 11.06 20.07 7.51
C VAL A 181 11.02 21.29 8.43
N ILE A 182 11.89 21.35 9.44
CA ILE A 182 12.00 22.51 10.34
C ILE A 182 12.47 23.76 9.58
N ASN A 183 13.43 23.60 8.66
CA ASN A 183 13.90 24.70 7.82
C ASN A 183 12.79 25.24 6.92
N MET A 184 12.02 24.35 6.27
CA MET A 184 10.85 24.75 5.47
C MET A 184 9.80 25.48 6.31
N TYR A 185 9.57 25.02 7.56
CA TYR A 185 8.60 25.61 8.46
C TYR A 185 9.02 27.02 8.87
N SER A 186 10.28 27.17 9.28
CA SER A 186 10.86 28.45 9.67
C SER A 186 10.92 29.45 8.50
N ALA A 187 11.03 28.95 7.26
CA ALA A 187 10.97 29.75 6.05
C ALA A 187 9.54 30.19 5.64
N GLY A 188 8.50 29.76 6.37
CA GLY A 188 7.11 30.16 6.11
C GLY A 188 6.46 29.46 4.91
N LEU A 189 6.97 28.30 4.50
CA LEU A 189 6.48 27.59 3.30
C LEU A 189 5.18 26.81 3.54
N PHE A 190 4.75 26.62 4.80
CA PHE A 190 3.54 25.88 5.14
C PHE A 190 2.30 26.78 5.16
N LYS A 191 1.22 26.33 4.52
CA LYS A 191 -0.06 27.04 4.48
C LYS A 191 -1.10 26.32 5.34
N VAL A 192 -1.97 27.09 6.00
CA VAL A 192 -3.13 26.55 6.71
C VAL A 192 -4.17 26.12 5.68
N ILE A 193 -4.59 24.86 5.75
CA ILE A 193 -5.74 24.38 4.98
C ILE A 193 -6.99 24.79 5.75
N ASN A 194 -7.70 25.80 5.23
CA ASN A 194 -8.98 26.22 5.78
C ASN A 194 -10.09 25.35 5.19
N PHE A 195 -10.71 24.52 6.02
CA PHE A 195 -11.93 23.80 5.64
C PHE A 195 -13.12 24.72 5.89
N ILE A 196 -13.69 25.23 4.80
CA ILE A 196 -15.00 25.87 4.85
C ILE A 196 -16.03 24.74 4.86
N TYR A 197 -16.61 24.48 6.02
CA TYR A 197 -17.76 23.59 6.15
C TYR A 197 -18.99 24.34 5.63
N TYR A 198 -19.50 23.91 4.48
CA TYR A 198 -20.79 24.35 3.94
C TYR A 198 -21.92 23.46 4.46
#